data_AF-A0A1S0U3K7-F1
#
_entry.id   AF-A0A1S0U3K7-F1
#
_cell.length_a   1.000
_cell.length_b   1.000
_cell.length_c   1.000
_cell.angle_alpha   90.00
_cell.angle_beta   90.00
_cell.angle_gamma   90.00
#
_symmetry.space_group_name_H-M   'P 1'
#
loop_
_entity.id
_entity.type
_entity.pdbx_description
1 polymer ?
#
loop_
_entity_poly.entity_id
_entity_poly.type
_entity_poly.pdbx_seq_one_letter_code
_entity_poly.pdbx_strand_id
1 'polypeptide(L)'
;MTDGVAMLTRAKENLIFTMSALSEMQRIALSQSKREFIQMCSFNGKECDINADFKLHVDPAFGNCYTFNWDINNNYSSSKAGPMYGIRLLLFVNTSDYMATSEASGIRLAVHSPTDFPFPDTFGYSAPVGFASSFGLKKHVVKRLSAPYGDCQREKKMNSSFYIYGDYDYNPEGCHRSCFQNALLEKCGCGDPRFPVPKGKTHCSAFNATARDCLEQAIAEIGDFHHIMDSLTNCQCKQSCEHEIYGVTFSASKWPSGASDLGNCEPNMNEEECRKFYRENAAMVEVYYEQLNYELLKESEAYGLVNLLADVGGHLGLWMGFSVITIIECAVLFIDLITLCCNRLKERQEIKKGQ
;
A
#
# COMPACT_ATOMS: atom_id res chain seq x y z
N MET A 1 -28.01 4.37 -23.89
CA MET A 1 -27.60 4.70 -22.51
C MET A 1 -27.94 6.15 -22.25
N THR A 2 -28.80 6.45 -21.28
CA THR A 2 -29.31 7.81 -20.98
C THR A 2 -28.76 8.40 -19.68
N ASP A 3 -27.87 7.68 -19.00
CA ASP A 3 -27.24 8.14 -17.77
C ASP A 3 -25.94 8.91 -18.08
N GLY A 4 -25.92 10.19 -17.74
CA GLY A 4 -24.77 11.07 -17.95
C GLY A 4 -23.53 10.61 -17.19
N VAL A 5 -23.70 9.97 -16.03
CA VAL A 5 -22.59 9.47 -15.22
C VAL A 5 -21.92 8.28 -15.91
N ALA A 6 -22.71 7.30 -16.36
CA ALA A 6 -22.18 6.15 -17.09
C ALA A 6 -21.48 6.54 -18.41
N MET A 7 -21.99 7.56 -19.12
CA MET A 7 -21.32 8.09 -20.31
C MET A 7 -19.96 8.72 -19.98
N LEU A 8 -19.88 9.47 -18.89
CA LEU A 8 -18.66 10.13 -18.46
C LEU A 8 -17.61 9.13 -17.95
N THR A 9 -18.03 8.08 -17.22
CA THR A 9 -17.16 6.96 -16.85
C THR A 9 -16.55 6.27 -18.08
N ARG A 10 -17.37 5.93 -19.07
CA ARG A 10 -16.88 5.34 -20.33
C ARG A 10 -15.93 6.27 -21.09
N ALA A 11 -16.21 7.57 -21.08
CA ALA A 11 -15.33 8.56 -21.71
C ALA A 11 -13.96 8.61 -21.01
N LYS A 12 -13.92 8.58 -19.67
CA LYS A 12 -12.66 8.48 -18.90
C LYS A 12 -11.88 7.22 -19.23
N GLU A 13 -12.54 6.06 -19.24
CA GLU A 13 -11.88 4.79 -19.59
C GLU A 13 -11.28 4.85 -20.99
N ASN A 14 -12.06 5.30 -21.99
CA ASN A 14 -11.58 5.47 -23.36
C ASN A 14 -10.36 6.37 -23.45
N LEU A 15 -10.34 7.46 -22.67
CA LEU A 15 -9.21 8.36 -22.63
C LEU A 15 -7.95 7.65 -22.13
N ILE A 16 -8.03 6.89 -21.03
CA ILE A 16 -6.90 6.10 -20.50
C ILE A 16 -6.39 5.11 -21.55
N PHE A 17 -7.30 4.40 -22.24
CA PHE A 17 -6.93 3.50 -23.33
C PHE A 17 -6.18 4.26 -24.44
N THR A 18 -6.70 5.39 -24.92
CA THR A 18 -6.03 6.17 -25.97
C THR A 18 -4.67 6.70 -25.54
N MET A 19 -4.53 7.16 -24.29
CA MET A 19 -3.27 7.65 -23.73
C MET A 19 -2.22 6.53 -23.61
N SER A 20 -2.66 5.29 -23.40
CA SER A 20 -1.76 4.14 -23.34
C SER A 20 -1.03 3.84 -24.64
N ALA A 21 -1.57 4.29 -25.79
CA ALA A 21 -0.91 4.14 -27.09
C ALA A 21 0.26 5.12 -27.27
N LEU A 22 0.35 6.17 -26.44
CA LEU A 22 1.47 7.11 -26.45
C LEU A 22 2.66 6.56 -25.66
N SER A 23 3.86 6.99 -26.02
CA SER A 23 5.07 6.70 -25.23
C SER A 23 5.02 7.39 -23.87
N GLU A 24 5.73 6.85 -22.88
CA GLU A 24 5.80 7.43 -21.54
C GLU A 24 6.27 8.89 -21.55
N MET A 25 7.28 9.23 -22.37
CA MET A 25 7.77 10.60 -22.52
C MET A 25 6.69 11.56 -23.04
N GLN A 26 5.85 11.11 -23.98
CA GLN A 26 4.74 11.91 -24.48
C GLN A 26 3.67 12.12 -23.40
N ARG A 27 3.35 11.09 -22.62
CA ARG A 27 2.39 11.22 -21.51
C ARG A 27 2.88 12.19 -20.45
N ILE A 28 4.16 12.13 -20.09
CA ILE A 28 4.78 13.05 -19.14
C ILE A 28 4.72 14.50 -19.65
N ALA A 29 5.01 14.71 -20.94
CA ALA A 29 5.01 16.05 -21.55
C ALA A 29 3.60 16.66 -21.72
N LEU A 30 2.56 15.82 -21.83
CA LEU A 30 1.17 16.26 -21.94
C LEU A 30 0.50 16.54 -20.58
N SER A 31 1.09 16.04 -19.50
CA SER A 31 0.57 16.23 -18.14
C SER A 31 1.25 17.41 -17.44
N GLN A 32 0.72 17.83 -16.29
CA GLN A 32 1.19 19.03 -15.59
C GLN A 32 2.64 18.89 -15.13
N SER A 33 3.44 19.93 -15.39
CA SER A 33 4.83 19.95 -14.96
C SER A 33 4.96 20.26 -13.47
N LYS A 34 6.10 19.91 -12.89
CA LYS A 34 6.32 20.00 -11.44
C LYS A 34 6.20 21.43 -10.91
N ARG A 35 6.76 22.39 -11.64
CA ARG A 35 6.80 23.83 -11.26
C ARG A 35 5.48 24.54 -11.54
N GLU A 36 4.67 24.05 -12.48
CA GLU A 36 3.32 24.56 -12.70
C GLU A 36 2.38 24.08 -11.59
N PHE A 37 2.50 22.82 -11.19
CA PHE A 37 1.66 22.21 -10.18
C PHE A 37 2.01 22.64 -8.75
N ILE A 38 3.31 22.69 -8.39
CA ILE A 38 3.78 23.05 -7.06
C ILE A 38 4.38 24.46 -7.10
N GLN A 39 3.63 25.44 -6.57
CA GLN A 39 4.04 26.85 -6.54
C GLN A 39 4.92 27.15 -5.33
N MET A 40 4.53 26.66 -4.15
CA MET A 40 5.29 26.87 -2.91
C MET A 40 5.34 25.60 -2.09
N CYS A 41 6.47 25.39 -1.42
CA CYS A 41 6.67 24.26 -0.53
C CYS A 41 7.40 24.67 0.73
N SER A 42 6.87 24.23 1.87
CA SER A 42 7.52 24.38 3.17
C SER A 42 7.45 23.06 3.93
N PHE A 43 8.57 22.64 4.51
CA PHE A 43 8.64 21.52 5.44
C PHE A 43 9.36 21.94 6.71
N ASN A 44 8.77 21.65 7.88
CA ASN A 44 9.37 21.97 9.17
C ASN A 44 9.74 23.46 9.33
N GLY A 45 8.91 24.35 8.76
CA GLY A 45 9.10 25.80 8.74
C GLY A 45 10.20 26.32 7.80
N LYS A 46 10.81 25.46 6.97
CA LYS A 46 11.83 25.84 5.99
C LYS A 46 11.29 25.63 4.57
N GLU A 47 11.74 26.45 3.63
CA GLU A 47 11.45 26.24 2.20
C GLU A 47 12.10 24.94 1.73
N CYS A 48 11.35 24.14 0.95
CA CYS A 48 11.84 22.87 0.40
C CYS A 48 12.28 23.02 -1.06
N ASP A 49 13.15 22.14 -1.56
CA ASP A 49 13.55 22.15 -2.96
C ASP A 49 12.57 21.33 -3.80
N ILE A 50 11.67 22.03 -4.49
CA ILE A 50 10.65 21.42 -5.36
C ILE A 50 11.29 20.48 -6.40
N ASN A 51 12.48 20.78 -6.91
CA ASN A 51 13.10 19.97 -7.96
C ASN A 51 13.67 18.66 -7.40
N ALA A 52 14.37 18.73 -6.26
CA ALA A 52 15.07 17.59 -5.67
C ALA A 52 14.19 16.72 -4.75
N ASP A 53 13.29 17.34 -3.97
CA ASP A 53 12.56 16.66 -2.89
C ASP A 53 11.35 15.86 -3.37
N PHE A 54 10.92 16.07 -4.61
CA PHE A 54 9.76 15.40 -5.21
C PHE A 54 10.18 14.48 -6.35
N LYS A 55 9.78 13.20 -6.27
CA LYS A 55 9.93 12.23 -7.37
C LYS A 55 8.68 12.20 -8.24
N LEU A 56 8.88 12.17 -9.56
CA LEU A 56 7.79 11.97 -10.52
C LEU A 56 7.30 10.51 -10.46
N HIS A 57 6.00 10.35 -10.36
CA HIS A 57 5.28 9.09 -10.48
C HIS A 57 4.20 9.26 -11.54
N VAL A 58 4.20 8.45 -12.59
CA VAL A 58 3.24 8.56 -13.68
C VAL A 58 2.09 7.58 -13.45
N ASP A 59 0.92 8.13 -13.13
CA ASP A 59 -0.30 7.35 -12.93
C ASP A 59 -1.16 7.35 -14.21
N PRO A 60 -1.65 6.20 -14.69
CA PRO A 60 -2.47 6.15 -15.90
C PRO A 60 -3.81 6.91 -15.81
N ALA A 61 -4.37 7.08 -14.62
CA ALA A 61 -5.65 7.75 -14.38
C ALA A 61 -5.49 9.24 -14.05
N PHE A 62 -4.43 9.62 -13.32
CA PHE A 62 -4.21 10.99 -12.84
C PHE A 62 -3.07 11.74 -13.55
N GLY A 63 -2.25 11.08 -14.36
CA GLY A 63 -1.10 11.69 -15.04
C GLY A 63 0.12 11.84 -14.12
N ASN A 64 0.81 12.98 -14.18
CA ASN A 64 2.00 13.25 -13.39
C ASN A 64 1.63 13.48 -11.91
N CYS A 65 1.99 12.53 -11.06
CA CYS A 65 1.97 12.66 -9.60
C CYS A 65 3.37 12.94 -9.06
N TYR A 66 3.45 13.61 -7.90
CA TYR A 66 4.72 13.99 -7.28
C TYR A 66 4.77 13.49 -5.84
N THR A 67 5.72 12.59 -5.56
CA THR A 67 5.91 11.99 -4.23
C THR A 67 6.99 12.73 -3.47
N PHE A 68 6.63 13.36 -2.37
CA PHE A 68 7.55 13.93 -1.39
C PHE A 68 8.13 12.84 -0.48
N ASN A 69 9.36 13.03 0.01
CA ASN A 69 10.00 12.12 0.97
C ASN A 69 10.06 10.65 0.49
N TRP A 70 10.46 10.47 -0.76
CA TRP A 70 10.53 9.16 -1.42
C TRP A 70 11.86 8.42 -1.16
N ASP A 71 12.93 9.15 -0.82
CA ASP A 71 14.28 8.58 -0.65
C ASP A 71 14.49 8.05 0.77
N ILE A 72 14.47 6.73 0.88
CA ILE A 72 14.64 5.98 2.13
C ILE A 72 15.94 6.35 2.87
N ASN A 73 17.00 6.74 2.15
CA ASN A 73 18.30 7.03 2.74
C ASN A 73 18.37 8.46 3.30
N ASN A 74 17.60 9.39 2.74
CA ASN A 74 17.58 10.80 3.13
C ASN A 74 16.16 11.22 3.53
N ASN A 75 15.61 10.52 4.52
CA ASN A 75 14.24 10.75 4.98
C ASN A 75 14.10 12.09 5.72
N TYR A 76 13.08 12.85 5.32
CA TYR A 76 12.58 14.00 6.06
C TYR A 76 11.78 13.54 7.29
N SER A 77 12.14 14.05 8.47
CA SER A 77 11.45 13.76 9.73
C SER A 77 10.86 15.03 10.36
N SER A 78 9.62 14.96 10.83
CA SER A 78 8.99 16.06 11.58
C SER A 78 9.57 16.19 12.98
N SER A 79 9.94 17.41 13.37
CA SER A 79 10.55 17.68 14.68
C SER A 79 9.54 17.75 15.84
N LYS A 80 8.30 18.18 15.54
CA LYS A 80 7.19 18.34 16.47
C LYS A 80 5.88 18.00 15.77
N ALA A 81 4.82 17.80 16.55
CA ALA A 81 3.46 17.67 16.04
C ALA A 81 2.89 19.04 15.63
N GLY A 82 1.96 19.02 14.68
CA GLY A 82 1.19 20.19 14.24
C GLY A 82 1.58 20.76 12.86
N PRO A 83 0.72 21.61 12.27
CA PRO A 83 0.82 22.03 10.86
C PRO A 83 2.13 22.71 10.48
N MET A 84 2.71 23.50 11.39
CA MET A 84 3.97 24.23 11.14
C MET A 84 5.19 23.33 10.99
N TYR A 85 5.13 22.10 11.52
CA TYR A 85 6.21 21.12 11.50
C TYR A 85 5.97 19.99 10.50
N GLY A 86 4.85 20.06 9.77
CA GLY A 86 4.53 19.18 8.64
C GLY A 86 5.00 19.74 7.31
N ILE A 87 4.46 19.17 6.23
CA ILE A 87 4.59 19.71 4.87
C ILE A 87 3.40 20.62 4.57
N ARG A 88 3.69 21.79 4.00
CA ARG A 88 2.70 22.78 3.58
C ARG A 88 2.99 23.15 2.12
N LEU A 89 1.99 22.96 1.27
CA LEU A 89 2.08 23.13 -0.17
C LEU A 89 1.04 24.14 -0.64
N LEU A 90 1.46 25.01 -1.55
CA LEU A 90 0.55 25.74 -2.41
C LEU A 90 0.57 25.07 -3.78
N LEU A 91 -0.56 24.50 -4.15
CA LEU A 91 -0.69 23.72 -5.37
C LEU A 91 -1.66 24.43 -6.32
N PHE A 92 -1.28 24.48 -7.59
CA PHE A 92 -2.02 25.16 -8.66
C PHE A 92 -2.42 24.16 -9.72
N VAL A 93 -3.73 24.00 -9.96
CA VAL A 93 -4.25 22.98 -10.88
C VAL A 93 -4.73 23.53 -12.21
N ASN A 94 -4.90 24.85 -12.33
CA ASN A 94 -5.52 25.52 -13.48
C ASN A 94 -6.80 24.83 -13.99
N THR A 95 -7.96 25.20 -13.43
CA THR A 95 -9.24 24.58 -13.79
C THR A 95 -9.65 24.79 -15.26
N SER A 96 -9.06 25.77 -15.95
CA SER A 96 -9.32 25.98 -17.38
C SER A 96 -8.74 24.89 -18.28
N ASP A 97 -7.70 24.18 -17.82
CA ASP A 97 -7.06 23.08 -18.56
C ASP A 97 -7.74 21.72 -18.31
N TYR A 98 -8.79 21.70 -17.48
CA TYR A 98 -9.47 20.45 -17.14
C TYR A 98 -10.23 19.91 -18.34
N MET A 99 -10.12 18.60 -18.54
CA MET A 99 -10.92 17.89 -19.52
C MET A 99 -12.39 17.91 -19.09
N ALA A 100 -13.31 17.93 -20.06
CA ALA A 100 -14.75 17.85 -19.80
C ALA A 100 -15.18 16.56 -19.07
N THR A 101 -14.31 15.56 -19.02
CA THR A 101 -14.48 14.33 -18.24
C THR A 101 -14.16 14.50 -16.76
N SER A 102 -13.56 15.60 -16.33
CA SER A 102 -13.21 15.84 -14.92
C SER A 102 -14.42 16.32 -14.12
N GLU A 103 -14.90 15.50 -13.18
CA GLU A 103 -16.10 15.80 -12.38
C GLU A 103 -15.86 16.82 -11.26
N ALA A 104 -14.66 16.83 -10.69
CA ALA A 104 -14.32 17.64 -9.52
C ALA A 104 -13.01 18.40 -9.75
N SER A 105 -12.97 19.65 -9.31
CA SER A 105 -11.78 20.50 -9.29
C SER A 105 -11.09 20.42 -7.94
N GLY A 106 -9.83 20.02 -7.93
CA GLY A 106 -9.09 19.75 -6.71
C GLY A 106 -7.92 18.80 -6.95
N ILE A 107 -7.33 18.37 -5.85
CA ILE A 107 -6.09 17.60 -5.83
C ILE A 107 -6.34 16.29 -5.13
N ARG A 108 -5.73 15.21 -5.63
CA ARG A 108 -5.67 13.92 -4.95
C ARG A 108 -4.37 13.80 -4.18
N LEU A 109 -4.48 13.47 -2.89
CA LEU A 109 -3.38 13.25 -1.97
C LEU A 109 -3.44 11.82 -1.45
N ALA A 110 -2.39 11.02 -1.64
CA ALA A 110 -2.24 9.70 -1.03
C ALA A 110 -1.08 9.74 -0.02
N VAL A 111 -1.31 9.19 1.18
CA VAL A 111 -0.29 9.08 2.22
C VAL A 111 0.08 7.61 2.37
N HIS A 112 1.36 7.30 2.23
CA HIS A 112 1.86 5.93 2.23
C HIS A 112 3.30 5.87 2.78
N SER A 113 3.77 4.66 3.08
CA SER A 113 5.17 4.42 3.43
C SER A 113 6.07 4.61 2.19
N PRO A 114 7.34 5.05 2.33
CA PRO A 114 8.26 5.20 1.19
C PRO A 114 8.50 3.92 0.38
N THR A 115 8.25 2.74 0.97
CA THR A 115 8.42 1.43 0.30
C THR A 115 7.15 0.91 -0.37
N ASP A 116 6.00 1.53 -0.10
CA ASP A 116 4.71 1.12 -0.65
C ASP A 116 4.42 1.80 -1.98
N PHE A 117 3.71 1.11 -2.86
CA PHE A 117 3.20 1.72 -4.08
C PHE A 117 2.06 2.69 -3.75
N PRO A 118 2.08 3.94 -4.26
CA PRO A 118 0.97 4.87 -4.06
C PRO A 118 -0.25 4.43 -4.88
N PHE A 119 -1.38 4.19 -4.22
CA PHE A 119 -2.67 3.95 -4.89
C PHE A 119 -3.58 5.18 -4.72
N PRO A 120 -3.44 6.25 -5.53
CA PRO A 120 -4.21 7.48 -5.37
C PRO A 120 -5.71 7.33 -5.70
N ASP A 121 -6.06 6.30 -6.45
CA ASP A 121 -7.43 5.92 -6.78
C ASP A 121 -8.15 5.25 -5.59
N THR A 122 -7.48 4.34 -4.89
CA THR A 122 -8.06 3.60 -3.74
C THR A 122 -7.86 4.32 -2.40
N PHE A 123 -6.65 4.82 -2.13
CA PHE A 123 -6.25 5.40 -0.83
C PHE A 123 -6.01 6.93 -0.89
N GLY A 124 -6.52 7.59 -1.94
CA GLY A 124 -6.42 9.04 -2.08
C GLY A 124 -7.50 9.80 -1.32
N TYR A 125 -7.13 10.96 -0.78
CA TYR A 125 -8.01 11.99 -0.24
C TYR A 125 -8.11 13.16 -1.21
N SER A 126 -9.26 13.83 -1.24
CA SER A 126 -9.50 14.99 -2.12
C SER A 126 -9.31 16.29 -1.35
N ALA A 127 -8.45 17.17 -1.85
CA ALA A 127 -8.31 18.55 -1.38
C ALA A 127 -8.95 19.52 -2.41
N PRO A 128 -10.05 20.19 -2.07
CA PRO A 128 -10.72 21.11 -2.99
C PRO A 128 -9.93 22.41 -3.21
N VAL A 129 -10.08 23.00 -4.39
CA VAL A 129 -9.57 24.36 -4.69
C VAL A 129 -10.30 25.43 -3.87
N GLY A 130 -9.59 26.50 -3.51
CA GLY A 130 -10.14 27.60 -2.70
C GLY A 130 -10.27 27.30 -1.21
N PHE A 131 -9.59 26.24 -0.74
CA PHE A 131 -9.52 25.88 0.67
C PHE A 131 -8.07 25.61 1.09
N ALA A 132 -7.78 25.93 2.35
CA ALA A 132 -6.66 25.40 3.08
C ALA A 132 -7.11 24.10 3.75
N SER A 133 -6.68 22.99 3.16
CA SER A 133 -7.01 21.62 3.55
C SER A 133 -5.91 21.06 4.43
N SER A 134 -6.25 20.70 5.65
CA SER A 134 -5.33 20.24 6.69
C SER A 134 -5.61 18.76 7.00
N PHE A 135 -4.60 17.93 6.76
CA PHE A 135 -4.61 16.48 6.92
C PHE A 135 -3.74 16.07 8.12
N GLY A 136 -4.41 15.69 9.22
CA GLY A 136 -3.76 15.21 10.44
C GLY A 136 -3.45 13.73 10.36
N LEU A 137 -2.18 13.34 10.49
CA LEU A 137 -1.71 11.97 10.42
C LEU A 137 -1.61 11.33 11.81
N LYS A 138 -2.02 10.05 11.88
CA LYS A 138 -1.74 9.11 12.96
C LYS A 138 -1.12 7.85 12.40
N LYS A 139 0.05 7.47 12.90
CA LYS A 139 0.72 6.23 12.46
C LYS A 139 0.20 5.04 13.29
N HIS A 140 -0.28 4.01 12.61
CA HIS A 140 -0.65 2.72 13.18
C HIS A 140 0.23 1.64 12.57
N VAL A 141 0.85 0.80 13.40
CA VAL A 141 1.66 -0.33 12.96
C VAL A 141 0.97 -1.61 13.41
N VAL A 142 0.67 -2.49 12.46
CA VAL A 142 0.03 -3.78 12.73
C VAL A 142 1.04 -4.89 12.51
N LYS A 143 1.26 -5.70 13.55
CA LYS A 143 2.12 -6.90 13.54
C LYS A 143 1.28 -8.13 13.82
N ARG A 144 1.02 -8.92 12.78
CA ARG A 144 0.24 -10.16 12.83
C ARG A 144 1.15 -11.36 13.00
N LEU A 145 0.60 -12.40 13.62
CA LEU A 145 1.25 -13.70 13.65
C LEU A 145 1.07 -14.42 12.31
N SER A 146 2.10 -15.14 11.94
CA SER A 146 2.14 -15.95 10.73
C SER A 146 1.94 -17.42 11.05
N ALA A 147 1.84 -18.26 10.02
CA ALA A 147 1.60 -19.70 10.19
C ALA A 147 2.61 -20.33 11.17
N PRO A 148 2.16 -21.11 12.17
CA PRO A 148 0.86 -21.78 12.29
C PRO A 148 -0.25 -20.99 13.01
N TYR A 149 0.04 -19.83 13.61
CA TYR A 149 -0.93 -19.11 14.46
C TYR A 149 -1.87 -18.18 13.70
N GLY A 150 -1.43 -17.66 12.55
CA GLY A 150 -2.23 -16.79 11.69
C GLY A 150 -1.91 -16.99 10.21
N ASP A 151 -2.69 -16.36 9.36
CA ASP A 151 -2.51 -16.44 7.91
C ASP A 151 -2.19 -15.07 7.32
N CYS A 152 -0.90 -14.76 7.26
CA CYS A 152 -0.40 -13.50 6.71
C CYS A 152 0.85 -13.72 5.84
N GLN A 153 1.07 -12.80 4.90
CA GLN A 153 2.23 -12.79 4.03
C GLN A 153 3.45 -12.28 4.81
N ARG A 154 4.45 -13.15 5.01
CA ARG A 154 5.69 -12.83 5.74
C ARG A 154 6.66 -11.99 4.93
N GLU A 155 6.80 -12.32 3.65
CA GLU A 155 7.78 -11.68 2.77
C GLU A 155 7.25 -10.33 2.30
N LYS A 156 8.01 -9.26 2.56
CA LYS A 156 7.68 -7.93 2.07
C LYS A 156 7.89 -7.79 0.56
N LYS A 157 8.88 -8.47 -0.01
CA LYS A 157 9.14 -8.46 -1.45
C LYS A 157 8.64 -9.76 -2.06
N MET A 158 7.80 -9.65 -3.08
CA MET A 158 7.25 -10.79 -3.81
C MET A 158 7.93 -10.92 -5.18
N ASN A 159 7.92 -12.14 -5.75
CA ASN A 159 8.50 -12.36 -7.07
C ASN A 159 7.80 -11.49 -8.13
N SER A 160 8.59 -10.64 -8.80
CA SER A 160 8.14 -9.69 -9.83
C SER A 160 7.47 -10.34 -11.04
N SER A 161 7.61 -11.66 -11.25
CA SER A 161 7.00 -12.36 -12.38
C SER A 161 5.47 -12.47 -12.24
N PHE A 162 4.98 -12.55 -10.99
CA PHE A 162 3.54 -12.58 -10.68
C PHE A 162 3.06 -11.23 -10.14
N TYR A 163 3.86 -10.59 -9.27
CA TYR A 163 3.51 -9.31 -8.66
C TYR A 163 3.95 -8.14 -9.55
N ILE A 164 2.99 -7.41 -10.12
CA ILE A 164 3.27 -6.36 -11.12
C ILE A 164 3.95 -5.12 -10.51
N TYR A 165 3.94 -4.98 -9.18
CA TYR A 165 4.59 -3.90 -8.44
C TYR A 165 5.88 -4.36 -7.75
N GLY A 166 6.68 -5.21 -8.41
CA GLY A 166 7.85 -5.89 -7.84
C GLY A 166 8.91 -5.00 -7.16
N ASP A 167 8.99 -3.72 -7.52
CA ASP A 167 9.91 -2.76 -6.90
C ASP A 167 9.43 -2.26 -5.52
N TYR A 168 8.15 -2.49 -5.20
CA TYR A 168 7.47 -2.02 -3.99
C TYR A 168 7.21 -3.18 -3.02
N ASP A 169 6.87 -2.84 -1.78
CA ASP A 169 6.50 -3.83 -0.78
C ASP A 169 5.10 -4.40 -1.06
N TYR A 170 4.89 -5.63 -0.64
CA TYR A 170 3.66 -6.36 -0.83
C TYR A 170 2.51 -5.68 -0.08
N ASN A 171 1.52 -5.26 -0.84
CA ASN A 171 0.23 -4.77 -0.37
C ASN A 171 -0.89 -5.65 -0.96
N PRO A 172 -1.91 -6.05 -0.15
CA PRO A 172 -3.11 -6.72 -0.64
C PRO A 172 -3.73 -6.11 -1.89
N GLU A 173 -3.82 -4.78 -1.96
CA GLU A 173 -4.37 -4.07 -3.12
C GLU A 173 -3.55 -4.34 -4.38
N GLY A 174 -2.22 -4.30 -4.26
CA GLY A 174 -1.32 -4.64 -5.36
C GLY A 174 -1.43 -6.11 -5.77
N CYS A 175 -1.72 -7.02 -4.83
CA CYS A 175 -1.90 -8.43 -5.11
C CYS A 175 -3.17 -8.68 -5.92
N HIS A 176 -4.30 -8.07 -5.55
CA HIS A 176 -5.55 -8.19 -6.29
C HIS A 176 -5.42 -7.64 -7.71
N ARG A 177 -4.77 -6.48 -7.89
CA ARG A 177 -4.47 -5.91 -9.21
C ARG A 177 -3.53 -6.81 -10.04
N SER A 178 -2.55 -7.43 -9.39
CA SER A 178 -1.64 -8.38 -10.05
C SER A 178 -2.38 -9.62 -10.55
N CYS A 179 -3.25 -10.22 -9.72
CA CYS A 179 -4.08 -11.35 -10.12
C CYS A 179 -4.96 -11.01 -11.32
N PHE A 180 -5.63 -9.85 -11.25
CA PHE A 180 -6.50 -9.37 -12.31
C PHE A 180 -5.73 -9.20 -13.63
N GLN A 181 -4.58 -8.53 -13.57
CA GLN A 181 -3.76 -8.29 -14.75
C GLN A 181 -3.20 -9.59 -15.35
N ASN A 182 -2.78 -10.55 -14.51
CA ASN A 182 -2.30 -11.84 -14.99
C ASN A 182 -3.41 -12.66 -15.64
N ALA A 183 -4.63 -12.67 -15.08
CA ALA A 183 -5.77 -13.35 -15.70
C ALA A 183 -6.14 -12.74 -17.07
N LEU A 184 -6.06 -11.41 -17.21
CA LEU A 184 -6.26 -10.75 -18.50
C LEU A 184 -5.16 -11.12 -19.51
N LEU A 185 -3.91 -11.20 -19.07
CA LEU A 185 -2.79 -11.62 -19.92
C LEU A 185 -2.94 -13.08 -20.38
N GLU A 186 -3.47 -13.97 -19.54
CA GLU A 186 -3.74 -15.37 -19.90
C GLU A 186 -4.91 -15.52 -20.88
N LYS A 187 -6.01 -14.76 -20.68
CA LYS A 187 -7.20 -14.82 -21.54
C LYS A 187 -7.02 -14.10 -22.88
N CYS A 188 -6.52 -12.86 -22.87
CA CYS A 188 -6.49 -11.98 -24.03
C CYS A 188 -5.09 -11.78 -24.63
N GLY A 189 -4.03 -12.21 -23.94
CA GLY A 189 -2.63 -12.07 -24.41
C GLY A 189 -2.03 -10.67 -24.24
N CYS A 190 -2.79 -9.70 -23.76
CA CYS A 190 -2.36 -8.33 -23.48
C CYS A 190 -2.97 -7.81 -22.18
N GLY A 191 -2.30 -6.84 -21.54
CA GLY A 191 -2.72 -6.32 -20.23
C GLY A 191 -3.61 -5.08 -20.32
N ASP A 192 -4.39 -4.83 -19.28
CA ASP A 192 -5.16 -3.60 -19.13
C ASP A 192 -4.20 -2.40 -18.98
N PRO A 193 -4.41 -1.28 -19.70
CA PRO A 193 -3.59 -0.08 -19.57
C PRO A 193 -3.67 0.66 -18.24
N ARG A 194 -4.71 0.43 -17.43
CA ARG A 194 -4.89 1.06 -16.11
C ARG A 194 -3.87 0.56 -15.09
N PHE A 195 -3.29 -0.61 -15.31
CA PHE A 195 -2.32 -1.23 -14.41
C PHE A 195 -1.00 -1.51 -15.15
N PRO A 196 0.15 -1.48 -14.46
CA PRO A 196 1.41 -1.91 -15.05
C PRO A 196 1.34 -3.34 -15.59
N VAL A 197 2.15 -3.65 -16.61
CA VAL A 197 2.32 -5.02 -17.12
C VAL A 197 3.67 -5.59 -16.70
N PRO A 198 3.78 -6.91 -16.47
CA PRO A 198 5.06 -7.58 -16.23
C PRO A 198 6.08 -7.32 -17.36
N LYS A 199 7.38 -7.40 -17.02
CA LYS A 199 8.47 -7.20 -17.98
C LYS A 199 8.35 -8.15 -19.17
N GLY A 200 8.39 -7.61 -20.39
CA GLY A 200 8.26 -8.37 -21.64
C GLY A 200 6.82 -8.60 -22.13
N LYS A 201 5.82 -8.09 -21.41
CA LYS A 201 4.42 -8.02 -21.87
C LYS A 201 4.06 -6.59 -22.28
N THR A 202 3.00 -6.45 -23.06
CA THR A 202 2.52 -5.15 -23.57
C THR A 202 1.06 -4.94 -23.19
N HIS A 203 0.67 -3.67 -23.05
CA HIS A 203 -0.73 -3.30 -22.90
C HIS A 203 -1.52 -3.59 -24.18
N CYS A 204 -2.82 -3.82 -24.05
CA CYS A 204 -3.71 -3.91 -25.20
C CYS A 204 -3.79 -2.56 -25.92
N SER A 205 -3.68 -2.59 -27.26
CA SER A 205 -3.80 -1.38 -28.07
C SER A 205 -5.24 -0.90 -28.09
N ALA A 206 -5.46 0.39 -27.82
CA ALA A 206 -6.77 1.02 -27.92
C ALA A 206 -7.36 0.98 -29.34
N PHE A 207 -6.52 0.85 -30.36
CA PHE A 207 -6.94 0.82 -31.77
C PHE A 207 -7.26 -0.58 -32.27
N ASN A 208 -6.98 -1.62 -31.48
CA ASN A 208 -7.29 -2.99 -31.84
C ASN A 208 -8.66 -3.38 -31.27
N ALA A 209 -9.68 -3.36 -32.12
CA ALA A 209 -11.06 -3.67 -31.73
C ALA A 209 -11.19 -5.08 -31.11
N THR A 210 -10.53 -6.10 -31.66
CA THR A 210 -10.65 -7.47 -31.13
C THR A 210 -10.00 -7.62 -29.76
N ALA A 211 -8.88 -6.94 -29.53
CA ALA A 211 -8.23 -6.96 -28.21
C ALA A 211 -9.08 -6.22 -27.17
N ARG A 212 -9.71 -5.11 -27.58
CA ARG A 212 -10.60 -4.32 -26.75
C ARG A 212 -11.88 -5.07 -26.39
N ASP A 213 -12.52 -5.72 -27.36
CA ASP A 213 -13.70 -6.55 -27.13
C ASP A 213 -13.37 -7.71 -26.19
N CYS A 214 -12.19 -8.33 -26.33
CA CYS A 214 -11.72 -9.37 -25.40
C CYS A 214 -11.57 -8.83 -23.98
N LEU A 215 -10.97 -7.65 -23.80
CA LEU A 215 -10.85 -7.02 -22.49
C LEU A 215 -12.23 -6.73 -21.88
N GLU A 216 -13.13 -6.09 -22.63
CA GLU A 216 -14.47 -5.75 -22.13
C GLU A 216 -15.25 -7.01 -21.71
N GLN A 217 -15.16 -8.10 -22.48
CA GLN A 217 -15.74 -9.40 -22.14
C GLN A 217 -15.07 -10.03 -20.92
N ALA A 218 -13.74 -10.08 -20.88
CA ALA A 218 -12.99 -10.68 -19.78
C ALA A 218 -13.24 -9.94 -18.46
N ILE A 219 -13.32 -8.60 -18.50
CA ILE A 219 -13.67 -7.77 -17.34
C ILE A 219 -15.11 -8.06 -16.89
N ALA A 220 -16.06 -8.14 -17.83
CA ALA A 220 -17.45 -8.47 -17.50
C ALA A 220 -17.61 -9.88 -16.90
N GLU A 221 -16.81 -10.86 -17.36
CA GLU A 221 -16.80 -12.23 -16.83
C GLU A 221 -16.13 -12.34 -15.47
N ILE A 222 -14.99 -11.68 -15.27
CA ILE A 222 -14.25 -11.72 -14.01
C ILE A 222 -15.02 -11.00 -12.90
N GLY A 223 -15.89 -10.06 -13.29
CA GLY A 223 -16.56 -9.11 -12.41
C GLY A 223 -15.78 -7.80 -12.35
N ASP A 224 -16.48 -6.69 -12.10
CA ASP A 224 -15.84 -5.40 -11.87
C ASP A 224 -14.83 -5.51 -10.71
N PHE A 225 -13.85 -4.60 -10.65
CA PHE A 225 -12.69 -4.66 -9.75
C PHE A 225 -13.05 -4.92 -8.28
N HIS A 226 -14.25 -4.56 -7.84
CA HIS A 226 -14.76 -4.75 -6.48
C HIS A 226 -15.38 -6.14 -6.19
N HIS A 227 -15.63 -6.97 -7.22
CA HIS A 227 -16.26 -8.30 -7.10
C HIS A 227 -15.38 -9.46 -7.61
N ILE A 228 -14.08 -9.22 -7.80
CA ILE A 228 -13.06 -10.17 -8.34
C ILE A 228 -13.03 -11.54 -7.63
N MET A 229 -13.55 -11.66 -6.41
CA MET A 229 -13.28 -12.81 -5.54
C MET A 229 -14.04 -14.10 -5.89
N ASP A 230 -15.16 -14.05 -6.60
CA ASP A 230 -15.96 -15.27 -6.86
C ASP A 230 -15.49 -16.06 -8.09
N SER A 231 -14.82 -15.43 -9.06
CA SER A 231 -14.43 -16.07 -10.33
C SER A 231 -12.96 -16.55 -10.40
N LEU A 232 -12.05 -15.95 -9.62
CA LEU A 232 -10.62 -16.27 -9.62
C LEU A 232 -10.23 -17.18 -8.44
N THR A 233 -10.45 -18.49 -8.57
CA THR A 233 -10.09 -19.50 -7.56
C THR A 233 -8.60 -19.57 -7.22
N ASN A 234 -7.72 -19.07 -8.11
CA ASN A 234 -6.26 -19.08 -7.92
C ASN A 234 -5.68 -17.80 -7.29
N CYS A 235 -6.48 -16.79 -6.96
CA CYS A 235 -5.98 -15.55 -6.36
C CYS A 235 -6.07 -15.58 -4.83
N GLN A 236 -5.01 -16.05 -4.16
CA GLN A 236 -4.91 -16.04 -2.70
C GLN A 236 -4.09 -14.84 -2.20
N CYS A 237 -4.74 -13.68 -2.09
CA CYS A 237 -4.11 -12.48 -1.52
C CYS A 237 -4.30 -12.44 -0.01
N LYS A 238 -3.20 -12.53 0.73
CA LYS A 238 -3.18 -12.48 2.20
C LYS A 238 -2.85 -11.07 2.69
N GLN A 239 -3.24 -10.74 3.92
CA GLN A 239 -2.78 -9.51 4.56
C GLN A 239 -1.28 -9.60 4.89
N SER A 240 -0.54 -8.48 4.85
CA SER A 240 0.86 -8.47 5.28
C SER A 240 0.97 -8.72 6.80
N CYS A 241 1.98 -9.48 7.21
CA CYS A 241 2.27 -9.70 8.62
C CYS A 241 2.74 -8.42 9.33
N GLU A 242 3.44 -7.53 8.62
CA GLU A 242 3.81 -6.23 9.13
C GLU A 242 3.32 -5.16 8.16
N HIS A 243 2.45 -4.28 8.63
CA HIS A 243 1.85 -3.24 7.82
C HIS A 243 1.82 -1.91 8.57
N GLU A 244 2.24 -0.84 7.90
CA GLU A 244 2.18 0.52 8.43
C GLU A 244 1.02 1.25 7.76
N ILE A 245 0.08 1.75 8.57
CA ILE A 245 -1.12 2.44 8.11
C ILE A 245 -1.10 3.86 8.66
N TYR A 246 -1.40 4.83 7.81
CA TYR A 246 -1.56 6.23 8.20
C TYR A 246 -3.05 6.54 8.28
N GLY A 247 -3.57 6.69 9.49
CA GLY A 247 -4.90 7.25 9.72
C GLY A 247 -4.85 8.75 9.44
N VAL A 248 -5.82 9.26 8.68
CA VAL A 248 -5.88 10.67 8.30
C VAL A 248 -7.17 11.30 8.80
N THR A 249 -7.07 12.40 9.53
CA THR A 249 -8.20 13.28 9.84
C THR A 249 -8.18 14.49 8.91
N PHE A 250 -9.37 14.90 8.46
CA PHE A 250 -9.52 15.99 7.51
C PHE A 250 -10.19 17.19 8.15
N SER A 251 -9.63 18.37 7.90
CA SER A 251 -10.26 19.65 8.20
C SER A 251 -9.94 20.65 7.08
N ALA A 252 -10.83 21.61 6.85
CA ALA A 252 -10.63 22.61 5.81
C ALA A 252 -11.14 23.98 6.24
N SER A 253 -10.47 25.01 5.77
CA SER A 253 -10.86 26.42 5.95
C SER A 253 -10.82 27.16 4.62
N LYS A 254 -11.63 28.19 4.47
CA LYS A 254 -11.68 28.99 3.23
C LYS A 254 -10.34 29.70 3.02
N TRP A 255 -9.78 29.59 1.81
CA TRP A 255 -8.53 30.24 1.43
C TRP A 255 -8.58 30.73 -0.02
N PRO A 256 -8.06 31.93 -0.35
CA PRO A 256 -7.42 32.91 0.52
C PRO A 256 -8.42 33.73 1.36
N SER A 257 -7.98 34.18 2.54
CA SER A 257 -8.76 35.05 3.44
C SER A 257 -8.60 36.55 3.13
N GLY A 258 -7.62 36.91 2.31
CA GLY A 258 -7.25 38.31 1.99
C GLY A 258 -6.07 38.86 2.79
N ALA A 259 -5.53 38.12 3.78
CA ALA A 259 -4.33 38.52 4.52
C ALA A 259 -3.03 37.88 4.00
N SER A 260 -3.15 36.88 3.12
CA SER A 260 -2.01 36.19 2.52
C SER A 260 -1.56 36.92 1.27
N ASP A 261 -0.29 37.31 1.23
CA ASP A 261 0.39 37.72 0.01
C ASP A 261 0.38 36.52 -0.96
N LEU A 262 -0.55 36.55 -1.91
CA LEU A 262 -0.67 35.56 -2.97
C LEU A 262 0.39 35.93 -4.00
N GLY A 263 1.59 35.35 -3.85
CA GLY A 263 2.70 35.60 -4.77
C GLY A 263 2.28 35.46 -6.24
N ASN A 264 2.89 36.28 -7.10
CA ASN A 264 2.72 36.28 -8.56
C ASN A 264 1.27 36.38 -9.07
N CYS A 265 0.48 37.32 -8.54
CA CYS A 265 -0.64 37.85 -9.32
C CYS A 265 -0.08 38.54 -10.59
N GLU A 266 -0.72 38.36 -11.74
CA GLU A 266 -0.32 39.09 -12.94
C GLU A 266 -0.38 40.61 -12.67
N PRO A 267 0.59 41.39 -13.17
CA PRO A 267 0.74 42.81 -12.83
C PRO A 267 -0.45 43.70 -13.23
N ASN A 268 -1.37 43.18 -14.05
CA ASN A 268 -2.57 43.89 -14.52
C ASN A 268 -3.86 43.48 -13.80
N MET A 269 -3.81 42.50 -12.87
CA MET A 269 -5.00 42.02 -12.16
C MET A 269 -5.24 42.79 -10.85
N ASN A 270 -6.49 43.11 -10.57
CA ASN A 270 -6.88 43.65 -9.26
C ASN A 270 -6.71 42.57 -8.17
N GLU A 271 -6.48 42.99 -6.92
CA GLU A 271 -6.31 42.07 -5.79
C GLU A 271 -7.54 41.13 -5.62
N GLU A 272 -8.74 41.64 -5.85
CA GLU A 272 -9.96 40.83 -5.79
C GLU A 272 -10.04 39.77 -6.90
N GLU A 273 -9.60 40.13 -8.10
CA GLU A 273 -9.56 39.21 -9.25
C GLU A 273 -8.51 38.13 -9.02
N CYS A 274 -7.36 38.50 -8.47
CA CYS A 274 -6.33 37.52 -8.10
C CYS A 274 -6.83 36.56 -7.02
N ARG A 275 -7.51 37.06 -5.98
CA ARG A 275 -8.11 36.20 -4.95
C ARG A 275 -9.14 35.24 -5.55
N LYS A 276 -9.97 35.71 -6.49
CA LYS A 276 -10.93 34.85 -7.20
C LYS A 276 -10.20 33.80 -8.04
N PHE A 277 -9.17 34.20 -8.77
CA PHE A 277 -8.35 33.31 -9.59
C PHE A 277 -7.73 32.18 -8.76
N TYR A 278 -7.08 32.50 -7.64
CA TYR A 278 -6.52 31.48 -6.74
C TYR A 278 -7.59 30.64 -6.06
N ARG A 279 -8.76 31.22 -5.74
CA ARG A 279 -9.88 30.48 -5.16
C ARG A 279 -10.44 29.42 -6.12
N GLU A 280 -10.41 29.70 -7.41
CA GLU A 280 -10.90 28.78 -8.45
C GLU A 280 -9.82 27.80 -8.89
N ASN A 281 -8.53 28.17 -8.84
CA ASN A 281 -7.45 27.40 -9.48
C ASN A 281 -6.38 26.82 -8.55
N ALA A 282 -6.38 27.16 -7.26
CA ALA A 282 -5.35 26.73 -6.32
C ALA A 282 -5.93 26.12 -5.05
N ALA A 283 -5.17 25.21 -4.45
CA ALA A 283 -5.46 24.61 -3.16
C ALA A 283 -4.24 24.71 -2.26
N MET A 284 -4.47 25.03 -0.99
CA MET A 284 -3.43 24.97 0.03
C MET A 284 -3.58 23.64 0.77
N VAL A 285 -2.50 22.86 0.85
CA VAL A 285 -2.50 21.53 1.46
C VAL A 285 -1.48 21.50 2.58
N GLU A 286 -1.92 21.05 3.75
CA GLU A 286 -1.08 20.87 4.94
C GLU A 286 -1.18 19.42 5.40
N VAL A 287 -0.05 18.73 5.53
CA VAL A 287 0.01 17.35 6.03
C VAL A 287 0.97 17.32 7.20
N TYR A 288 0.49 16.89 8.37
CA TYR A 288 1.26 16.92 9.61
C TYR A 288 0.85 15.80 10.55
N TYR A 289 1.73 15.42 11.47
CA TYR A 289 1.39 14.50 12.55
C TYR A 289 0.56 15.21 13.63
N GLU A 290 -0.58 14.63 14.00
CA GLU A 290 -1.39 15.13 15.13
C GLU A 290 -0.64 14.98 16.45
N GLN A 291 0.06 13.86 16.60
CA GLN A 291 0.86 13.49 17.75
C GLN A 291 2.09 12.73 17.26
N LEU A 292 3.22 12.83 17.99
CA LEU A 292 4.47 12.13 17.64
C LEU A 292 4.56 10.70 18.23
N ASN A 293 3.46 10.15 18.70
CA ASN A 293 3.33 8.75 19.07
C ASN A 293 2.76 7.94 17.89
N TYR A 294 2.90 6.63 17.97
CA TYR A 294 2.24 5.70 17.05
C TYR A 294 1.59 4.59 17.86
N GLU A 295 0.55 4.00 17.29
CA GLU A 295 -0.14 2.87 17.90
C GLU A 295 0.43 1.57 17.33
N LEU A 296 0.83 0.64 18.21
CA LEU A 296 1.33 -0.68 17.81
C LEU A 296 0.30 -1.75 18.19
N LEU A 297 -0.34 -2.34 17.18
CA LEU A 297 -1.22 -3.49 17.32
C LEU A 297 -0.43 -4.76 17.03
N LYS A 298 0.03 -5.44 18.09
CA LYS A 298 0.85 -6.66 17.98
C LYS A 298 0.06 -7.88 18.47
N GLU A 299 -0.07 -8.86 17.60
CA GLU A 299 -0.55 -10.20 17.96
C GLU A 299 0.59 -10.99 18.62
N SER A 300 0.28 -11.62 19.75
CA SER A 300 1.18 -12.53 20.48
C SER A 300 0.47 -13.85 20.73
N GLU A 301 1.23 -14.94 20.72
CA GLU A 301 0.68 -16.27 21.02
C GLU A 301 0.05 -16.26 22.42
N ALA A 302 -1.22 -16.66 22.51
CA ALA A 302 -1.91 -16.74 23.80
C ALA A 302 -1.32 -17.84 24.70
N TYR A 303 -0.75 -18.88 24.08
CA TYR A 303 -0.23 -20.04 24.77
C TYR A 303 1.05 -20.55 24.09
N GLY A 304 2.19 -20.24 24.71
CA GLY A 304 3.50 -20.71 24.27
C GLY A 304 3.83 -22.11 24.79
N LEU A 305 4.88 -22.71 24.24
CA LEU A 305 5.36 -24.04 24.66
C LEU A 305 5.73 -24.11 26.15
N VAL A 306 6.24 -23.01 26.71
CA VAL A 306 6.61 -22.95 28.13
C VAL A 306 5.37 -23.06 29.02
N ASN A 307 4.28 -22.39 28.67
CA ASN A 307 3.01 -22.47 29.40
C ASN A 307 2.42 -23.88 29.28
N LEU A 308 2.50 -24.49 28.08
CA LEU A 308 2.08 -25.88 27.87
C LEU A 308 2.82 -26.85 28.80
N LEU A 309 4.15 -26.75 28.86
CA LEU A 309 4.95 -27.62 29.71
C LEU A 309 4.71 -27.35 31.20
N ALA A 310 4.49 -26.08 31.58
CA ALA A 310 4.17 -25.70 32.95
C ALA A 310 2.82 -26.27 33.40
N ASP A 311 1.77 -26.18 32.57
CA ASP A 311 0.45 -26.70 32.92
C ASP A 311 0.42 -28.23 32.91
N VAL A 312 1.06 -28.88 31.93
CA VAL A 312 1.21 -30.35 31.91
C VAL A 312 1.98 -30.82 33.14
N GLY A 313 3.12 -30.19 33.45
CA GLY A 313 3.91 -30.51 34.64
C GLY A 313 3.15 -30.22 35.93
N GLY A 314 2.39 -29.13 35.98
CA GLY A 314 1.55 -28.76 37.12
C GLY A 314 0.43 -29.76 37.37
N HIS A 315 -0.29 -30.18 36.32
CA HIS A 315 -1.34 -31.19 36.43
C HIS A 315 -0.78 -32.58 36.79
N LEU A 316 0.31 -33.02 36.15
CA LEU A 316 0.94 -34.31 36.49
C LEU A 316 1.53 -34.32 37.90
N GLY A 317 2.16 -33.22 38.31
CA GLY A 317 2.70 -33.05 39.66
C GLY A 317 1.62 -33.01 40.73
N LEU A 318 0.50 -32.32 40.49
CA LEU A 318 -0.60 -32.22 41.45
C LEU A 318 -1.34 -33.55 41.63
N TRP A 319 -1.64 -34.25 40.54
CA TRP A 319 -2.51 -35.43 40.58
C TRP A 319 -1.76 -36.74 40.82
N MET A 320 -0.55 -36.87 40.27
CA MET A 320 0.24 -38.11 40.36
C MET A 320 1.52 -37.96 41.20
N GLY A 321 1.82 -36.77 41.72
CA GLY A 321 3.11 -36.50 42.36
C GLY A 321 4.29 -36.62 41.38
N PHE A 322 4.00 -36.60 40.07
CA PHE A 322 4.96 -36.88 39.02
C PHE A 322 5.84 -35.64 38.81
N SER A 323 7.15 -35.83 38.85
CA SER A 323 8.13 -34.76 38.68
C SER A 323 9.22 -35.16 37.66
N VAL A 324 10.09 -34.22 37.32
CA VAL A 324 11.28 -34.52 36.51
C VAL A 324 12.15 -35.60 37.19
N ILE A 325 12.16 -35.65 38.53
CA ILE A 325 12.91 -36.67 39.27
C ILE A 325 12.33 -38.06 39.02
N THR A 326 10.99 -38.21 39.01
CA THR A 326 10.37 -39.52 38.71
C THR A 326 10.62 -39.98 37.28
N ILE A 327 10.75 -39.05 36.31
CA ILE A 327 11.16 -39.40 34.93
C ILE A 327 12.58 -39.96 34.92
N ILE A 328 13.51 -39.32 35.65
CA ILE A 328 14.91 -39.76 35.73
C ILE A 328 14.99 -41.13 36.43
N GLU A 329 14.27 -41.34 37.52
CA GLU A 329 14.22 -42.63 38.21
C GLU A 329 13.70 -43.75 37.31
N CYS A 330 12.62 -43.50 36.56
CA CYS A 330 12.11 -44.46 35.58
C CYS A 330 13.14 -44.75 34.47
N ALA A 331 13.87 -43.74 33.99
CA ALA A 331 14.89 -43.93 32.96
C ALA A 331 16.08 -44.77 33.47
N VAL A 332 16.56 -44.51 34.69
CA VAL A 332 17.61 -45.31 35.33
C VAL A 332 17.15 -46.75 35.51
N LEU A 333 15.94 -46.96 36.05
CA LEU A 333 15.36 -48.29 36.21
C LEU A 333 15.28 -49.05 34.87
N PHE A 334 14.90 -48.36 33.79
CA PHE A 334 14.81 -48.96 32.46
C PHE A 334 16.19 -49.38 31.94
N ILE A 335 17.22 -48.55 32.14
CA ILE A 335 18.61 -48.86 31.77
C ILE A 335 19.15 -50.03 32.61
N ASP A 336 18.85 -50.06 33.90
CA ASP A 336 19.25 -51.15 34.81
C ASP A 336 18.58 -52.47 34.42
N LEU A 337 17.29 -52.43 34.05
CA LEU A 337 16.56 -53.60 33.53
C LEU A 337 17.16 -54.10 32.21
N ILE A 338 17.51 -53.20 31.28
CA ILE A 338 18.14 -53.56 30.02
C ILE A 338 19.51 -54.21 30.29
N THR A 339 20.35 -53.62 31.14
CA THR A 339 21.67 -54.18 31.47
C THR A 339 21.58 -55.53 32.17
N LEU A 340 20.64 -55.71 33.10
CA LEU A 340 20.36 -57.02 33.71
C LEU A 340 19.88 -58.06 32.69
N CYS A 341 18.99 -57.70 31.78
CA CYS A 341 18.54 -58.57 30.69
C CYS A 341 19.69 -58.94 29.74
N CYS A 342 20.53 -57.98 29.35
CA CYS A 342 21.70 -58.21 28.51
C CYS A 342 22.74 -59.12 29.21
N ASN A 343 22.95 -58.94 30.51
CA ASN A 343 23.86 -59.78 31.28
C ASN A 343 23.34 -61.22 31.42
N ARG A 344 22.04 -61.41 31.68
CA ARG A 344 21.40 -62.74 31.68
C ARG A 344 21.39 -63.41 30.32
N LEU A 345 21.28 -62.65 29.23
CA LEU A 345 21.40 -63.18 27.86
C LEU A 345 22.84 -63.58 27.54
N LYS A 346 23.85 -62.83 28.01
CA LYS A 346 25.27 -63.22 27.92
C LYS A 346 25.56 -64.50 28.71
N GLU A 347 25.10 -64.62 29.95
CA GLU A 347 25.28 -65.85 30.75
C GLU A 347 24.62 -67.05 30.07
N ARG A 348 23.41 -66.90 29.50
CA ARG A 348 22.77 -67.98 28.73
C ARG A 348 23.52 -68.35 27.45
N GLN A 349 24.22 -67.40 26.82
CA GLN A 349 25.06 -67.67 25.65
C GLN A 349 26.38 -68.34 26.02
N GLU A 350 26.98 -68.02 27.17
CA GLU A 350 28.18 -68.70 27.67
C GLU A 350 27.87 -70.14 28.12
N ILE A 351 26.74 -70.36 28.80
CA ILE A 351 26.28 -71.71 29.17
C ILE A 351 26.01 -72.59 27.92
N LYS A 352 25.51 -72.00 26.82
CA LYS A 352 25.33 -72.70 25.53
C LYS A 352 26.61 -72.93 24.72
N LYS A 353 27.71 -72.24 25.03
CA LYS A 353 29.03 -72.45 24.41
C LYS A 353 29.94 -73.39 25.23
N GLY A 354 29.57 -73.67 26.48
CA GLY A 354 30.25 -74.61 27.38
C GLY A 354 29.66 -76.03 27.42
N GLN A 355 28.58 -76.28 26.67
CA GLN A 355 28.15 -77.60 26.21
C GLN A 355 28.58 -77.75 24.75
#